data_AF-A0A1M5YS36-F1
#
_entry.id   AF-A0A1M5YS36-F1
#
_cell.length_a   1.000
_cell.length_b   1.000
_cell.length_c   1.000
_cell.angle_alpha   90.00
_cell.angle_beta   90.00
_cell.angle_gamma   90.00
#
_symmetry.space_group_name_H-M   'P 1'
#
loop_
_entity.id
_entity.type
_entity.pdbx_description
1 polymer ?
#
loop_
_entity_poly.entity_id
_entity_poly.type
_entity_poly.pdbx_seq_one_letter_code
_entity_poly.pdbx_strand_id
1 'polypeptide(L)'
;MAQRKRRFIRLEEIEKRTSLTKEEVLDSIDDGELHLCAKVEVKHAGALFAVKDKPVVGAVFDYRGFVRLGWEDSKHFAAYNKEKMVEMFQILEPEKVSGWQSVTEAFGAIEKYIIPYMNKLPARREKPFWAYPEVIYDVTGFQSVGQMITEMFTAEMKEKMGDELNRLNTRYLQNRKLTIEPHSLRIDLNQIAERFGLEVIKDTVPAPTIQKQPEASGEVVFTNPIKQILHRVLLKHPKSRSDKVLVLLRKDIHLETGREFDTDAVIDDITNDDITYFGRGDVVLTMSYRRFQNLLSEVRNELKN
;
A
#
# COMPACT_ATOMS: atom_id res chain seq x y z
N MET A 1 19.86 12.73 11.76
CA MET A 1 19.51 12.26 10.40
C MET A 1 18.29 13.04 9.95
N ALA A 2 18.37 13.75 8.82
CA ALA A 2 17.27 14.57 8.34
C ALA A 2 16.07 13.66 8.00
N GLN A 3 14.95 13.85 8.69
CA GLN A 3 13.73 13.12 8.46
C GLN A 3 13.13 13.60 7.13
N ARG A 4 13.32 12.83 6.06
CA ARG A 4 12.76 13.12 4.74
C ARG A 4 11.24 13.08 4.82
N LYS A 5 10.59 14.16 4.36
CA LYS A 5 9.14 14.38 4.42
C LYS A 5 8.25 13.35 3.68
N ARG A 6 8.83 12.43 2.89
CA ARG A 6 8.13 11.33 2.20
C ARG A 6 9.15 10.40 1.56
N ARG A 7 9.40 9.22 2.15
CA ARG A 7 10.42 8.24 1.68
C ARG A 7 10.04 7.56 0.34
N PHE A 8 8.77 7.20 0.18
CA PHE A 8 8.28 6.47 -0.99
C PHE A 8 7.47 7.40 -1.91
N ILE A 9 7.93 7.59 -3.13
CA ILE A 9 7.30 8.49 -4.12
C ILE A 9 6.79 7.71 -5.33
N ARG A 10 5.79 8.23 -6.04
CA ARG A 10 5.31 7.65 -7.29
C ARG A 10 6.36 7.81 -8.39
N LEU A 11 6.27 6.99 -9.42
CA LEU A 11 7.19 7.07 -10.57
C LEU A 11 7.08 8.43 -11.28
N GLU A 12 5.89 9.02 -11.31
CA GLU A 12 5.61 10.33 -11.92
C GLU A 12 6.16 11.50 -11.09
N GLU A 13 6.59 11.24 -9.85
CA GLU A 13 7.18 12.23 -8.97
C GLU A 13 8.71 12.26 -9.07
N ILE A 14 9.34 11.33 -9.80
CA ILE A 14 10.81 11.18 -9.89
C ILE A 14 11.47 12.49 -10.30
N GLU A 15 11.07 13.09 -11.42
CA GLU A 15 11.69 14.33 -11.94
C GLU A 15 11.40 15.56 -11.05
N LYS A 16 10.32 15.51 -10.26
CA LYS A 16 9.97 16.59 -9.32
C LYS A 16 10.80 16.51 -8.05
N ARG A 17 11.20 15.29 -7.64
CA ARG A 17 11.84 15.01 -6.34
C ARG A 17 13.31 14.66 -6.46
N THR A 18 13.78 14.39 -7.67
CA THR A 18 15.16 14.04 -7.98
C THR A 18 15.60 14.75 -9.25
N SER A 19 16.90 14.83 -9.49
CA SER A 19 17.48 15.30 -10.75
C SER A 19 17.45 14.24 -11.85
N LEU A 20 16.98 13.02 -11.56
CA LEU A 20 16.90 11.91 -12.50
C LEU A 20 15.63 12.01 -13.35
N THR A 21 15.69 11.49 -14.57
CA THR A 21 14.50 11.25 -15.38
C THR A 21 13.79 9.97 -14.95
N LYS A 22 12.53 9.82 -15.36
CA LYS A 22 11.80 8.56 -15.13
C LYS A 22 12.50 7.40 -15.84
N GLU A 23 13.01 7.61 -17.05
CA GLU A 23 13.74 6.62 -17.85
C GLU A 23 15.01 6.15 -17.14
N GLU A 24 15.84 7.05 -16.61
CA GLU A 24 17.06 6.67 -15.88
C GLU A 24 16.77 5.75 -14.68
N VAL A 25 15.67 6.00 -13.97
CA VAL A 25 15.25 5.14 -12.86
C VAL A 25 14.72 3.80 -13.34
N LEU A 26 13.97 3.77 -14.46
CA LEU A 26 13.48 2.53 -15.06
C LEU A 26 14.61 1.67 -15.61
N ASP A 27 15.60 2.27 -16.27
CA ASP A 27 16.80 1.57 -16.76
C ASP A 27 17.57 0.93 -15.59
N SER A 28 17.76 1.65 -14.48
CA SER A 28 18.38 1.06 -13.28
C SER A 28 17.54 -0.05 -12.63
N ILE A 29 16.21 -0.09 -12.83
CA ILE A 29 15.39 -1.23 -12.41
C ILE A 29 15.63 -2.42 -13.34
N ASP A 30 15.67 -2.18 -14.65
CA ASP A 30 15.94 -3.20 -15.67
C ASP A 30 17.35 -3.80 -15.54
N ASP A 31 18.33 -3.02 -15.12
CA ASP A 31 19.69 -3.47 -14.81
C ASP A 31 19.79 -4.22 -13.47
N GLY A 32 18.74 -4.18 -12.65
CA GLY A 32 18.74 -4.83 -11.34
C GLY A 32 19.58 -4.09 -10.31
N GLU A 33 19.58 -2.76 -10.35
CA GLU A 33 20.21 -1.89 -9.35
C GLU A 33 19.18 -1.28 -8.39
N LEU A 34 17.96 -1.03 -8.88
CA LEU A 34 16.83 -0.53 -8.11
C LEU A 34 15.65 -1.50 -8.04
N HIS A 35 14.92 -1.45 -6.93
CA HIS A 35 13.70 -2.23 -6.75
C HIS A 35 12.50 -1.30 -6.74
N LEU A 36 11.41 -1.76 -7.36
CA LEU A 36 10.12 -1.13 -7.14
C LEU A 36 9.57 -1.52 -5.77
N CYS A 37 8.84 -0.59 -5.19
CA CYS A 37 8.08 -0.78 -3.97
C CYS A 37 6.58 -0.72 -4.28
N ALA A 38 5.75 -1.30 -3.43
CA ALA A 38 4.30 -1.20 -3.53
C ALA A 38 3.69 -0.93 -2.15
N LYS A 39 2.61 -0.16 -2.10
CA LYS A 39 1.77 -0.05 -0.90
C LYS A 39 0.82 -1.25 -0.90
N VAL A 40 0.85 -2.06 0.15
CA VAL A 40 -0.01 -3.25 0.26
C VAL A 40 -0.76 -3.26 1.58
N GLU A 41 -1.90 -3.94 1.58
CA GLU A 41 -2.66 -4.30 2.76
C GLU A 41 -2.93 -5.80 2.67
N VAL A 42 -2.35 -6.57 3.59
CA VAL A 42 -2.40 -8.03 3.59
C VAL A 42 -2.79 -8.55 4.96
N LYS A 43 -3.56 -9.63 4.96
CA LYS A 43 -3.92 -10.39 6.16
C LYS A 43 -3.26 -11.75 6.11
N HIS A 44 -2.87 -12.25 7.27
CA HIS A 44 -2.19 -13.55 7.40
C HIS A 44 -0.94 -13.69 6.51
N ALA A 45 -0.16 -12.62 6.33
CA ALA A 45 1.14 -12.69 5.69
C ALA A 45 2.09 -13.61 6.47
N GLY A 46 2.98 -14.31 5.75
CA GLY A 46 3.89 -15.29 6.33
C GLY A 46 5.32 -14.77 6.41
N ALA A 47 5.84 -14.52 7.61
CA ALA A 47 7.19 -14.03 7.80
C ALA A 47 8.21 -15.15 7.54
N LEU A 48 9.17 -14.90 6.65
CA LEU A 48 10.16 -15.89 6.26
C LEU A 48 11.41 -15.84 7.15
N PHE A 49 11.84 -17.04 7.56
CA PHE A 49 13.07 -17.28 8.29
C PHE A 49 13.91 -18.29 7.53
N ALA A 50 15.22 -18.07 7.50
CA ALA A 50 16.15 -19.05 6.94
C ALA A 50 16.44 -20.12 8.00
N VAL A 51 16.08 -21.37 7.71
CA VAL A 51 16.42 -22.53 8.53
C VAL A 51 17.16 -23.53 7.64
N LYS A 52 18.45 -23.76 7.92
CA LYS A 52 19.33 -24.57 7.06
C LYS A 52 19.24 -24.14 5.59
N ASP A 53 19.32 -22.83 5.36
CA ASP A 53 19.26 -22.17 4.05
C ASP A 53 17.95 -22.35 3.26
N LYS A 54 16.89 -22.86 3.90
CA LYS A 54 15.55 -22.92 3.31
C LYS A 54 14.64 -21.86 3.92
N PRO A 55 13.82 -21.16 3.12
CA PRO A 55 12.80 -20.25 3.64
C PRO A 55 11.71 -21.07 4.33
N VAL A 56 11.39 -20.69 5.57
CA VAL A 56 10.37 -21.33 6.40
C VAL A 56 9.48 -20.23 6.98
N VAL A 57 8.17 -20.45 7.00
CA VAL A 57 7.24 -19.52 7.65
C VAL A 57 7.40 -19.63 9.16
N GLY A 58 7.93 -18.58 9.77
CA GLY A 58 8.14 -18.52 11.21
C GLY A 58 6.95 -17.94 11.98
N ALA A 59 6.27 -16.96 11.39
CA ALA A 59 5.15 -16.27 12.01
C ALA A 59 4.11 -15.83 10.97
N VAL A 60 2.87 -15.67 11.43
CA VAL A 60 1.76 -15.11 10.68
C VAL A 60 1.45 -13.73 11.22
N PHE A 61 1.14 -12.77 10.35
CA PHE A 61 0.88 -11.39 10.74
C PHE A 61 0.00 -10.64 9.74
N ASP A 62 -0.53 -9.50 10.15
CA ASP A 62 -1.22 -8.55 9.29
C ASP A 62 -0.34 -7.33 9.05
N TYR A 63 -0.45 -6.73 7.86
CA TYR A 63 0.40 -5.61 7.48
C TYR A 63 -0.28 -4.64 6.52
N ARG A 64 -0.09 -3.35 6.81
CA ARG A 64 -0.49 -2.24 5.95
C ARG A 64 0.66 -1.25 5.84
N GLY A 65 1.34 -1.23 4.70
CA GLY A 65 2.54 -0.40 4.52
C GLY A 65 3.24 -0.65 3.19
N PHE A 66 4.50 -0.23 3.10
CA PHE A 66 5.30 -0.41 1.89
C PHE A 66 6.09 -1.71 1.91
N VAL A 67 6.13 -2.38 0.77
CA VAL A 67 6.96 -3.56 0.53
C VAL A 67 7.87 -3.33 -0.66
N ARG A 68 9.05 -3.95 -0.65
CA ARG A 68 9.95 -4.00 -1.79
C ARG A 68 9.70 -5.28 -2.58
N LEU A 69 9.57 -5.13 -3.89
CA LEU A 69 9.34 -6.24 -4.81
C LEU A 69 10.66 -6.94 -5.16
N GLY A 70 10.57 -8.21 -5.58
CA GLY A 70 11.73 -8.90 -6.14
C GLY A 70 12.26 -8.22 -7.39
N TRP A 71 13.50 -8.56 -7.79
CA TRP A 71 14.10 -8.05 -9.01
C TRP A 71 13.25 -8.36 -10.24
N GLU A 72 12.88 -9.62 -10.43
CA GLU A 72 12.04 -10.08 -11.56
C GLU A 72 10.68 -9.41 -11.61
N ASP A 73 10.06 -9.18 -10.46
CA ASP A 73 8.78 -8.47 -10.38
C ASP A 73 8.96 -7.00 -10.76
N SER A 74 10.02 -6.35 -10.25
CA SER A 74 10.33 -4.95 -10.55
C SER A 74 10.59 -4.73 -12.04
N LYS A 75 11.41 -5.58 -12.67
CA LYS A 75 11.69 -5.54 -14.11
C LYS A 75 10.43 -5.73 -14.95
N HIS A 76 9.57 -6.67 -14.57
CA HIS A 76 8.29 -6.87 -15.26
C HIS A 76 7.43 -5.60 -15.23
N PHE A 77 7.35 -4.91 -14.10
CA PHE A 77 6.58 -3.68 -14.00
C PHE A 77 7.22 -2.52 -14.80
N ALA A 78 8.55 -2.40 -14.78
CA ALA A 78 9.27 -1.41 -15.58
C ALA A 78 9.03 -1.61 -17.09
N ALA A 79 9.14 -2.85 -17.57
CA ALA A 79 9.02 -3.17 -18.99
C ALA A 79 7.57 -3.12 -19.52
N TYR A 80 6.60 -3.61 -18.75
CA TYR A 80 5.23 -3.83 -19.26
C TYR A 80 4.18 -2.92 -18.67
N ASN A 81 4.43 -2.31 -17.51
CA ASN A 81 3.46 -1.49 -16.77
C ASN A 81 2.08 -2.19 -16.64
N LYS A 82 2.09 -3.50 -16.35
CA LYS A 82 0.89 -4.35 -16.22
C LYS A 82 0.87 -5.04 -14.87
N GLU A 83 -0.33 -5.32 -14.39
CA GLU A 83 -0.54 -6.07 -13.15
C GLU A 83 0.21 -7.41 -13.16
N LYS A 84 0.70 -7.82 -11.99
CA LYS A 84 1.44 -9.07 -11.81
C LYS A 84 1.10 -9.70 -10.47
N MET A 85 0.97 -11.02 -10.45
CA MET A 85 0.90 -11.80 -9.22
C MET A 85 2.30 -11.97 -8.62
N VAL A 86 2.53 -11.35 -7.48
CA VAL A 86 3.80 -11.41 -6.74
C VAL A 86 3.72 -12.49 -5.67
N GLU A 87 4.74 -13.34 -5.64
CA GLU A 87 4.78 -14.50 -4.74
C GLU A 87 5.43 -14.18 -3.39
N MET A 88 6.41 -13.28 -3.36
CA MET A 88 7.09 -12.84 -2.15
C MET A 88 7.46 -11.37 -2.26
N PHE A 89 7.52 -10.68 -1.12
CA PHE A 89 8.05 -9.33 -1.04
C PHE A 89 8.79 -9.12 0.27
N GLN A 90 9.55 -8.04 0.35
CA GLN A 90 10.24 -7.63 1.58
C GLN A 90 9.45 -6.53 2.28
N ILE A 91 9.08 -6.76 3.54
CA ILE A 91 8.49 -5.75 4.44
C ILE A 91 9.53 -4.68 4.73
N LEU A 92 9.23 -3.40 4.45
CA LEU A 92 10.16 -2.29 4.65
C LEU A 92 9.92 -1.47 5.92
N GLU A 93 8.74 -1.60 6.52
CA GLU A 93 8.31 -0.85 7.71
C GLU A 93 7.89 -1.82 8.83
N PRO A 94 8.82 -2.60 9.42
CA PRO A 94 8.49 -3.66 10.38
C PRO A 94 7.67 -3.20 11.57
N GLU A 95 7.73 -1.91 11.95
CA GLU A 95 6.93 -1.29 13.00
C GLU A 95 5.43 -1.29 12.71
N LYS A 96 5.00 -1.32 11.44
CA LYS A 96 3.58 -1.36 11.02
C LYS A 96 2.96 -2.77 11.04
N VAL A 97 3.73 -3.79 11.37
CA VAL A 97 3.25 -5.16 11.52
C VAL A 97 2.36 -5.30 12.75
N SER A 98 1.22 -5.97 12.60
CA SER A 98 0.27 -6.29 13.67
C SER A 98 -0.06 -7.78 13.68
N GLY A 99 -0.63 -8.28 14.79
CA GLY A 99 -1.09 -9.67 14.86
C GLY A 99 0.01 -10.72 14.73
N TRP A 100 1.22 -10.43 15.23
CA TRP A 100 2.37 -11.35 15.16
C TRP A 100 2.14 -12.59 16.03
N GLN A 101 1.90 -13.73 15.40
CA GLN A 101 1.54 -14.98 16.08
C GLN A 101 2.17 -16.20 15.39
N SER A 102 2.15 -17.35 16.06
CA SER A 102 2.62 -18.61 15.48
C SER A 102 1.68 -19.12 14.39
N VAL A 103 2.18 -19.99 13.51
CA VAL A 103 1.37 -20.62 12.46
C VAL A 103 0.24 -21.46 13.07
N THR A 104 0.50 -22.16 14.17
CA THR A 104 -0.48 -23.01 14.83
C THR A 104 -1.52 -22.23 15.62
N GLU A 105 -1.20 -21.03 16.11
CA GLU A 105 -2.20 -20.12 16.68
C GLU A 105 -3.13 -19.58 15.60
N ALA A 106 -2.59 -19.22 14.42
CA ALA A 106 -3.38 -18.68 13.32
C ALA A 106 -4.31 -19.72 12.66
N PHE A 107 -3.87 -20.97 12.53
CA PHE A 107 -4.55 -21.97 11.69
C PHE A 107 -4.87 -23.29 12.42
N GLY A 108 -4.51 -23.42 13.69
CA GLY A 108 -4.65 -24.67 14.45
C GLY A 108 -3.59 -25.71 14.12
N ALA A 109 -3.91 -26.98 14.33
CA ALA A 109 -3.01 -28.10 14.04
C ALA A 109 -2.84 -28.28 12.52
N ILE A 110 -1.60 -28.24 12.04
CA ILE A 110 -1.25 -28.42 10.63
C ILE A 110 -0.85 -29.87 10.39
N GLU A 111 -1.65 -30.59 9.60
CA GLU A 111 -1.41 -32.00 9.26
C GLU A 111 -0.48 -32.15 8.05
N LYS A 112 -0.70 -31.33 7.02
CA LYS A 112 0.11 -31.31 5.81
C LYS A 112 0.46 -29.89 5.40
N TYR A 113 1.62 -29.75 4.74
CA TYR A 113 2.14 -28.45 4.31
C TYR A 113 2.85 -28.57 2.97
N ILE A 114 2.65 -27.56 2.13
CA ILE A 114 3.45 -27.33 0.91
C ILE A 114 4.63 -26.43 1.26
N ILE A 115 4.36 -25.37 2.03
CA ILE A 115 5.39 -24.47 2.53
C ILE A 115 5.84 -24.91 3.93
N PRO A 116 7.14 -25.06 4.19
CA PRO A 116 7.62 -25.44 5.51
C PRO A 116 7.34 -24.32 6.52
N TYR A 117 7.07 -24.70 7.77
CA TYR A 117 6.79 -23.76 8.85
C TYR A 117 7.47 -24.12 10.18
N MET A 118 7.52 -23.15 11.10
CA MET A 118 8.02 -23.33 12.46
C MET A 118 6.85 -23.43 13.45
N ASN A 119 6.92 -24.41 14.36
CA ASN A 119 5.94 -24.54 15.46
C ASN A 119 6.13 -23.48 16.55
N LYS A 120 7.38 -23.06 16.80
CA LYS A 120 7.69 -22.08 17.84
C LYS A 120 7.69 -20.67 17.24
N LEU A 121 6.94 -19.77 17.86
CA LEU A 121 6.91 -18.35 17.50
C LEU A 121 8.30 -17.70 17.67
N PRO A 122 8.95 -17.23 16.59
CA PRO A 122 10.17 -16.46 16.70
C PRO A 122 9.89 -15.02 17.16
N ALA A 123 10.92 -14.36 17.68
CA ALA A 123 10.88 -12.93 17.97
C ALA A 123 10.53 -12.11 16.72
N ARG A 124 9.75 -11.05 16.92
CA ARG A 124 9.39 -10.11 15.86
C ARG A 124 10.66 -9.46 15.29
N ARG A 125 10.67 -9.27 13.98
CA ARG A 125 11.76 -8.61 13.25
C ARG A 125 11.65 -7.10 13.40
N GLU A 126 12.75 -6.45 13.74
CA GLU A 126 12.87 -4.98 13.78
C GLU A 126 13.45 -4.40 12.49
N LYS A 127 14.05 -5.24 11.65
CA LYS A 127 14.65 -4.88 10.35
C LYS A 127 13.81 -5.44 9.21
N PRO A 128 13.91 -4.87 7.99
CA PRO A 128 13.23 -5.38 6.82
C PRO A 128 13.42 -6.89 6.63
N PHE A 129 12.35 -7.59 6.28
CA PHE A 129 12.33 -9.06 6.19
C PHE A 129 11.42 -9.55 5.07
N TRP A 130 11.72 -10.71 4.51
CA TRP A 130 10.92 -11.31 3.44
C TRP A 130 9.65 -11.97 3.99
N ALA A 131 8.57 -11.91 3.22
CA ALA A 131 7.30 -12.50 3.56
C ALA A 131 6.58 -13.06 2.33
N TYR A 132 5.78 -14.11 2.57
CA TYR A 132 4.68 -14.45 1.67
C TYR A 132 3.52 -13.47 1.88
N PRO A 133 2.85 -13.01 0.81
CA PRO A 133 1.74 -12.07 0.92
C PRO A 133 0.60 -12.57 1.78
N GLU A 134 0.26 -13.85 1.63
CA GLU A 134 -0.80 -14.49 2.39
C GLU A 134 -0.42 -15.96 2.58
N VAL A 135 -0.61 -16.47 3.79
CA VAL A 135 -0.54 -17.87 4.15
C VAL A 135 -1.95 -18.33 4.47
N ILE A 136 -2.30 -19.51 3.99
CA ILE A 136 -3.59 -20.14 4.23
C ILE A 136 -3.39 -21.61 4.60
N TYR A 137 -4.35 -22.15 5.35
CA TYR A 137 -4.47 -23.59 5.59
C TYR A 137 -5.79 -24.07 5.00
N ASP A 138 -5.74 -24.51 3.74
CA ASP A 138 -6.92 -24.83 2.96
C ASP A 138 -6.64 -25.96 1.96
N VAL A 139 -7.68 -26.51 1.35
CA VAL A 139 -7.58 -27.48 0.27
C VAL A 139 -6.89 -26.84 -0.95
N THR A 140 -6.00 -27.57 -1.63
CA THR A 140 -5.28 -27.06 -2.81
C THR A 140 -6.22 -26.74 -3.98
N GLY A 141 -6.00 -25.60 -4.61
CA GLY A 141 -6.93 -24.89 -5.51
C GLY A 141 -7.20 -25.49 -6.90
N PHE A 142 -7.44 -26.80 -7.02
CA PHE A 142 -8.14 -27.35 -8.17
C PHE A 142 -9.63 -27.65 -7.90
N GLN A 143 -10.15 -27.41 -6.68
CA GLN A 143 -11.32 -28.15 -6.21
C GLN A 143 -12.28 -27.42 -5.24
N SER A 144 -12.75 -26.22 -5.59
CA SER A 144 -14.14 -25.88 -5.22
C SER A 144 -15.15 -26.86 -5.86
N VAL A 145 -14.73 -27.55 -6.92
CA VAL A 145 -15.42 -28.68 -7.54
C VAL A 145 -15.38 -29.94 -6.65
N GLY A 146 -14.35 -30.15 -5.82
CA GLY A 146 -14.16 -31.39 -5.05
C GLY A 146 -15.19 -31.57 -3.94
N GLN A 147 -15.53 -30.50 -3.19
CA GLN A 147 -16.60 -30.55 -2.19
C GLN A 147 -17.98 -30.73 -2.85
N MET A 148 -18.27 -30.02 -3.95
CA MET A 148 -19.49 -30.23 -4.74
C MET A 148 -19.59 -31.65 -5.33
N ILE A 149 -18.48 -32.19 -5.86
CA ILE A 149 -18.44 -33.56 -6.40
C ILE A 149 -18.58 -34.60 -5.28
N THR A 150 -17.99 -34.35 -4.10
CA THR A 150 -18.11 -35.24 -2.93
C THR A 150 -19.55 -35.33 -2.42
N GLU A 151 -20.33 -34.24 -2.49
CA GLU A 151 -21.76 -34.24 -2.16
C GLU A 151 -22.61 -34.96 -3.22
N MET A 152 -22.16 -35.01 -4.48
CA MET A 152 -22.85 -35.70 -5.58
C MET A 152 -22.60 -37.22 -5.64
N PHE A 153 -21.63 -37.76 -4.90
CA PHE A 153 -21.32 -39.20 -4.92
C PHE A 153 -22.18 -40.03 -3.95
N THR A 154 -22.64 -41.20 -4.42
CA THR A 154 -23.33 -42.20 -3.59
C THR A 154 -22.36 -42.87 -2.60
N ALA A 155 -22.90 -43.53 -1.56
CA ALA A 155 -22.09 -44.20 -0.54
C ALA A 155 -21.13 -45.26 -1.12
N GLU A 156 -21.56 -46.05 -2.11
CA GLU A 156 -20.71 -47.03 -2.81
C GLU A 156 -19.58 -46.38 -3.62
N MET A 157 -19.79 -45.19 -4.19
CA MET A 157 -18.76 -44.48 -4.94
C MET A 157 -17.69 -43.89 -4.01
N LYS A 158 -18.10 -43.40 -2.83
CA LYS A 158 -17.17 -42.92 -1.79
C LYS A 158 -16.28 -44.02 -1.25
N GLU A 159 -16.80 -45.24 -1.13
CA GLU A 159 -16.03 -46.40 -0.67
C GLU A 159 -14.97 -46.83 -1.69
N LYS A 160 -15.29 -46.79 -3.00
CA LYS A 160 -14.35 -47.12 -4.09
C LYS A 160 -13.32 -46.03 -4.37
N MET A 161 -13.65 -44.77 -4.11
CA MET A 161 -12.78 -43.61 -4.36
C MET A 161 -12.14 -43.03 -3.10
N GLY A 162 -12.16 -43.75 -1.97
CA GLY A 162 -11.80 -43.22 -0.65
C GLY A 162 -10.47 -42.45 -0.61
N ASP A 163 -9.43 -42.97 -1.27
CA ASP A 163 -8.12 -42.32 -1.32
C ASP A 163 -8.09 -41.05 -2.19
N GLU A 164 -8.84 -41.03 -3.29
CA GLU A 164 -8.99 -39.82 -4.13
C GLU A 164 -9.80 -38.77 -3.38
N LEU A 165 -10.94 -39.14 -2.79
CA LEU A 165 -11.80 -38.26 -2.01
C LEU A 165 -11.08 -37.66 -0.79
N ASN A 166 -10.22 -38.45 -0.13
CA ASN A 166 -9.38 -37.98 0.96
C ASN A 166 -8.32 -36.98 0.48
N ARG A 167 -7.73 -37.18 -0.69
CA ARG A 167 -6.82 -36.20 -1.32
C ARG A 167 -7.54 -34.89 -1.63
N LEU A 168 -8.82 -34.96 -2.06
CA LEU A 168 -9.65 -33.80 -2.38
C LEU A 168 -10.05 -32.98 -1.15
N ASN A 169 -10.08 -33.60 0.03
CA ASN A 169 -10.45 -32.94 1.29
C ASN A 169 -9.25 -32.62 2.19
N THR A 170 -8.03 -32.95 1.75
CA THR A 170 -6.85 -32.68 2.57
C THR A 170 -6.48 -31.20 2.49
N ARG A 171 -6.38 -30.56 3.66
CA ARG A 171 -5.87 -29.19 3.78
C ARG A 171 -4.35 -29.17 3.80
N TYR A 172 -3.78 -28.19 3.13
CA TYR A 172 -2.35 -27.95 3.12
C TYR A 172 -2.07 -26.51 3.55
N LEU A 173 -1.01 -26.34 4.35
CA LEU A 173 -0.44 -25.02 4.58
C LEU A 173 0.27 -24.58 3.30
N GLN A 174 -0.18 -23.47 2.73
CA GLN A 174 0.30 -22.96 1.44
C GLN A 174 0.27 -21.43 1.42
N ASN A 175 0.97 -20.83 0.48
CA ASN A 175 0.95 -19.39 0.26
C ASN A 175 0.04 -19.04 -0.93
N ARG A 176 -0.52 -17.82 -0.91
CA ARG A 176 -1.18 -17.20 -2.05
C ARG A 176 -0.38 -16.01 -2.54
N LYS A 177 -0.42 -15.81 -3.86
CA LYS A 177 0.19 -14.66 -4.53
C LYS A 177 -0.71 -13.44 -4.39
N LEU A 178 -0.11 -12.25 -4.38
CA LEU A 178 -0.84 -10.99 -4.36
C LEU A 178 -0.74 -10.31 -5.73
N THR A 179 -1.88 -9.95 -6.31
CA THR A 179 -1.90 -9.12 -7.52
C THR A 179 -1.54 -7.69 -7.14
N ILE A 180 -0.51 -7.14 -7.78
CA ILE A 180 -0.08 -5.75 -7.62
C ILE A 180 -0.42 -4.99 -8.90
N GLU A 181 -1.16 -3.89 -8.74
CA GLU A 181 -1.54 -2.99 -9.83
C GLU A 181 -0.45 -1.91 -10.03
N PRO A 182 -0.16 -1.49 -11.28
CA PRO A 182 0.93 -0.56 -11.54
C PRO A 182 0.83 0.80 -10.84
N HIS A 183 -0.38 1.34 -10.63
CA HIS A 183 -0.56 2.64 -9.95
C HIS A 183 -0.16 2.61 -8.47
N SER A 184 -0.04 1.42 -7.88
CA SER A 184 0.38 1.23 -6.49
C SER A 184 1.91 1.29 -6.33
N LEU A 185 2.65 1.29 -7.43
CA LEU A 185 4.11 1.27 -7.46
C LEU A 185 4.69 2.59 -6.96
N ARG A 186 5.78 2.46 -6.20
CA ARG A 186 6.58 3.57 -5.67
C ARG A 186 8.05 3.26 -5.85
N ILE A 187 8.87 4.30 -5.78
CA ILE A 187 10.32 4.19 -5.64
C ILE A 187 10.73 4.66 -4.24
N ASP A 188 11.71 3.98 -3.65
CA ASP A 188 12.29 4.33 -2.35
C ASP A 188 13.41 5.36 -2.54
N LEU A 189 13.22 6.58 -2.04
CA LEU A 189 14.24 7.63 -2.11
C LEU A 189 15.52 7.29 -1.33
N ASN A 190 15.45 6.38 -0.35
CA ASN A 190 16.66 5.90 0.29
C ASN A 190 17.46 5.00 -0.65
N GLN A 191 16.80 4.19 -1.48
CA GLN A 191 17.47 3.37 -2.47
C GLN A 191 18.09 4.22 -3.60
N ILE A 192 17.37 5.27 -4.04
CA ILE A 192 17.92 6.26 -4.97
C ILE A 192 19.17 6.91 -4.37
N ALA A 193 19.10 7.34 -3.11
CA ALA A 193 20.24 7.93 -2.42
C ALA A 193 21.44 6.98 -2.31
N GLU A 194 21.19 5.71 -2.00
CA GLU A 194 22.22 4.67 -1.91
C GLU A 194 22.91 4.43 -3.26
N ARG A 195 22.17 4.51 -4.37
CA ARG A 195 22.68 4.21 -5.73
C ARG A 195 23.33 5.41 -6.43
N PHE A 196 22.72 6.57 -6.32
CA PHE A 196 23.05 7.77 -7.10
C PHE A 196 23.58 8.93 -6.25
N GLY A 197 23.68 8.75 -4.93
CA GLY A 197 24.09 9.80 -4.01
C GLY A 197 22.92 10.64 -3.47
N LEU A 198 23.19 11.40 -2.41
CA LEU A 198 22.17 12.26 -1.78
C LEU A 198 21.88 13.52 -2.61
N GLU A 199 22.85 13.95 -3.40
CA GLU A 199 22.86 15.15 -4.24
C GLU A 199 21.83 15.10 -5.37
N VAL A 200 21.45 13.90 -5.84
CA VAL A 200 20.42 13.76 -6.87
C VAL A 200 19.02 14.00 -6.31
N ILE A 201 18.85 13.98 -4.98
CA ILE A 201 17.55 14.22 -4.36
C ILE A 201 17.40 15.72 -4.19
N LYS A 202 16.33 16.25 -4.80
CA LYS A 202 15.95 17.66 -4.70
C LYS A 202 15.33 17.89 -3.31
N ASP A 203 16.15 17.81 -2.26
CA ASP A 203 15.78 18.24 -0.92
C ASP A 203 15.85 19.77 -0.86
N THR A 204 14.92 20.41 -1.56
CA THR A 204 14.47 21.80 -1.39
C THR A 204 13.24 22.01 -2.28
N VAL A 205 12.05 21.71 -1.76
CA VAL A 205 11.06 22.78 -1.78
C VAL A 205 11.57 23.72 -0.70
N PRO A 206 12.06 24.93 -1.02
CA PRO A 206 12.27 25.93 0.01
C PRO A 206 10.99 25.97 0.84
N ALA A 207 11.08 25.99 2.17
CA ALA A 207 10.00 26.58 2.96
C ALA A 207 9.58 27.84 2.19
N PRO A 208 8.29 28.05 1.89
CA PRO A 208 7.88 29.11 0.98
C PRO A 208 8.64 30.34 1.40
N THR A 209 9.61 30.75 0.57
CA THR A 209 10.25 32.03 0.77
C THR A 209 9.05 32.94 0.78
N ILE A 210 8.81 33.59 1.92
CA ILE A 210 7.95 34.74 1.98
C ILE A 210 8.64 35.73 1.04
N GLN A 211 8.42 35.56 -0.27
CA GLN A 211 8.34 36.69 -1.15
C GLN A 211 7.27 37.51 -0.46
N LYS A 212 7.71 38.63 0.12
CA LYS A 212 6.83 39.73 0.41
C LYS A 212 6.13 40.05 -0.90
N GLN A 213 5.01 39.37 -1.14
CA GLN A 213 3.96 39.89 -1.99
C GLN A 213 3.47 41.15 -1.28
N PRO A 214 3.19 42.22 -2.04
CA PRO A 214 2.82 43.50 -1.46
C PRO A 214 1.63 43.30 -0.53
N GLU A 215 1.69 43.93 0.64
CA GLU A 215 0.57 44.06 1.56
C GLU A 215 -0.67 44.55 0.79
N ALA A 216 -1.62 43.65 0.56
CA ALA A 216 -2.97 44.00 0.16
C ALA A 216 -3.93 42.83 0.41
N SER A 217 -4.92 43.08 1.27
CA SER A 217 -6.09 42.26 1.66
C SER A 217 -5.83 41.05 2.57
N GLY A 218 -6.44 41.08 3.75
CA GLY A 218 -6.27 40.07 4.81
C GLY A 218 -6.88 38.71 4.48
N GLU A 219 -6.12 37.86 3.80
CA GLU A 219 -6.53 36.50 3.53
C GLU A 219 -6.46 35.61 4.78
N VAL A 220 -7.54 34.84 5.00
CA VAL A 220 -7.66 33.86 6.07
C VAL A 220 -6.65 32.72 5.84
N VAL A 221 -5.62 32.65 6.69
CA VAL A 221 -4.59 31.61 6.61
C VAL A 221 -5.04 30.37 7.38
N PHE A 222 -5.51 29.36 6.65
CA PHE A 222 -5.82 28.05 7.23
C PHE A 222 -4.55 27.24 7.48
N THR A 223 -4.36 26.70 8.69
CA THR A 223 -3.23 25.80 9.01
C THR A 223 -3.53 24.32 8.73
N ASN A 224 -4.81 23.97 8.57
CA ASN A 224 -5.28 22.63 8.23
C ASN A 224 -5.32 22.47 6.69
N PRO A 225 -4.63 21.48 6.12
CA PRO A 225 -4.52 21.36 4.66
C PRO A 225 -5.86 21.04 3.98
N ILE A 226 -6.76 20.34 4.67
CA ILE A 226 -8.11 20.10 4.16
C ILE A 226 -8.93 21.39 4.14
N LYS A 227 -8.77 22.27 5.15
CA LYS A 227 -9.41 23.59 5.11
C LYS A 227 -8.89 24.45 3.96
N GLN A 228 -7.59 24.40 3.64
CA GLN A 228 -7.02 25.11 2.49
C GLN A 228 -7.62 24.64 1.16
N ILE A 229 -7.77 23.32 0.99
CA ILE A 229 -8.40 22.74 -0.21
C ILE A 229 -9.87 23.18 -0.29
N LEU A 230 -10.61 23.08 0.83
CA LEU A 230 -12.00 23.51 0.90
C LEU A 230 -12.19 25.00 0.60
N HIS A 231 -11.25 25.84 1.05
CA HIS A 231 -11.22 27.26 0.72
C HIS A 231 -11.10 27.47 -0.79
N ARG A 232 -10.16 26.80 -1.46
CA ARG A 232 -10.01 26.87 -2.94
C ARG A 232 -11.28 26.43 -3.67
N VAL A 233 -11.94 25.36 -3.21
CA VAL A 233 -13.21 24.93 -3.80
C VAL A 233 -14.30 25.99 -3.61
N LEU A 234 -14.42 26.57 -2.42
CA LEU A 234 -15.45 27.56 -2.12
C LEU A 234 -15.20 28.92 -2.78
N LEU A 235 -13.96 29.28 -3.12
CA LEU A 235 -13.69 30.46 -3.95
C LEU A 235 -14.31 30.34 -5.34
N LYS A 236 -14.27 29.15 -5.96
CA LYS A 236 -14.86 28.90 -7.29
C LYS A 236 -16.33 28.47 -7.23
N HIS A 237 -16.73 27.83 -6.13
CA HIS A 237 -18.05 27.26 -5.94
C HIS A 237 -18.67 27.62 -4.57
N PRO A 238 -18.94 28.90 -4.29
CA PRO A 238 -19.25 29.40 -2.94
C PRO A 238 -20.54 28.83 -2.33
N LYS A 239 -21.50 28.43 -3.19
CA LYS A 239 -22.82 27.89 -2.78
C LYS A 239 -22.91 26.37 -2.91
N SER A 240 -21.85 25.68 -3.31
CA SER A 240 -21.88 24.22 -3.49
C SER A 240 -22.09 23.52 -2.16
N ARG A 241 -23.10 22.65 -2.08
CA ARG A 241 -23.37 21.78 -0.93
C ARG A 241 -22.23 20.76 -0.71
N SER A 242 -22.14 20.20 0.49
CA SER A 242 -21.04 19.31 0.89
C SER A 242 -20.89 18.07 -0.01
N ASP A 243 -22.00 17.51 -0.46
CA ASP A 243 -22.04 16.40 -1.43
C ASP A 243 -21.43 16.80 -2.78
N LYS A 244 -21.78 17.98 -3.29
CA LYS A 244 -21.21 18.51 -4.54
C LYS A 244 -19.72 18.83 -4.42
N VAL A 245 -19.28 19.38 -3.29
CA VAL A 245 -17.85 19.63 -3.01
C VAL A 245 -17.08 18.31 -2.98
N LEU A 246 -17.64 17.28 -2.34
CA LEU A 246 -17.02 15.95 -2.30
C LEU A 246 -16.86 15.35 -3.70
N VAL A 247 -17.87 15.48 -4.56
CA VAL A 247 -17.80 15.02 -5.97
C VAL A 247 -16.75 15.80 -6.77
N LEU A 248 -16.67 17.12 -6.59
CA LEU A 248 -15.65 17.95 -7.24
C LEU A 248 -14.25 17.51 -6.84
N LEU A 249 -14.01 17.33 -5.54
CA LEU A 249 -12.73 16.84 -5.03
C LEU A 249 -12.45 15.41 -5.50
N ARG A 250 -13.45 14.53 -5.52
CA ARG A 250 -13.27 13.17 -6.03
C ARG A 250 -12.86 13.20 -7.49
N LYS A 251 -13.47 14.03 -8.33
CA LYS A 251 -13.02 14.21 -9.72
C LYS A 251 -11.61 14.77 -9.80
N ASP A 252 -11.31 15.78 -8.99
CA ASP A 252 -10.01 16.46 -8.96
C ASP A 252 -8.87 15.50 -8.60
N ILE A 253 -9.04 14.64 -7.59
CA ILE A 253 -8.00 13.69 -7.20
C ILE A 253 -7.78 12.57 -8.23
N HIS A 254 -8.76 12.29 -9.08
CA HIS A 254 -8.61 11.31 -10.17
C HIS A 254 -7.96 11.92 -11.42
N LEU A 255 -7.72 13.24 -11.46
CA LEU A 255 -6.96 13.85 -12.54
C LEU A 255 -5.47 13.54 -12.39
N GLU A 256 -4.88 13.03 -13.48
CA GLU A 256 -3.46 12.69 -13.58
C GLU A 256 -2.57 13.95 -13.60
N THR A 257 -3.08 15.05 -14.18
CA THR A 257 -2.45 16.39 -14.17
C THR A 257 -3.52 17.47 -14.09
N GLY A 258 -3.15 18.67 -13.61
CA GLY A 258 -4.06 19.82 -13.62
C GLY A 258 -5.10 19.84 -12.49
N ARG A 259 -4.79 19.23 -11.33
CA ARG A 259 -5.64 19.35 -10.13
C ARG A 259 -5.84 20.82 -9.78
N GLU A 260 -7.10 21.20 -9.59
CA GLU A 260 -7.54 22.57 -9.40
C GLU A 260 -7.64 22.92 -7.91
N PHE A 261 -7.96 21.94 -7.06
CA PHE A 261 -8.26 22.17 -5.64
C PHE A 261 -7.22 21.51 -4.74
N ASP A 262 -6.95 20.23 -4.94
CA ASP A 262 -5.92 19.47 -4.24
C ASP A 262 -4.59 19.52 -5.00
N THR A 263 -4.10 20.74 -5.22
CA THR A 263 -2.85 21.02 -5.97
C THR A 263 -1.64 20.34 -5.37
N ASP A 264 -1.66 20.14 -4.05
CA ASP A 264 -0.57 19.58 -3.27
C ASP A 264 -0.73 18.06 -3.07
N ALA A 265 -1.76 17.46 -3.69
CA ALA A 265 -2.11 16.04 -3.63
C ALA A 265 -2.18 15.49 -2.19
N VAL A 266 -2.78 16.26 -1.28
CA VAL A 266 -2.93 15.92 0.14
C VAL A 266 -3.97 14.82 0.33
N ILE A 267 -4.99 14.78 -0.51
CA ILE A 267 -6.06 13.79 -0.41
C ILE A 267 -5.62 12.53 -1.18
N ASP A 268 -5.52 11.42 -0.44
CA ASP A 268 -5.14 10.10 -0.97
C ASP A 268 -6.34 9.43 -1.63
N ASP A 269 -7.48 9.42 -0.92
CA ASP A 269 -8.71 8.78 -1.39
C ASP A 269 -9.97 9.41 -0.76
N ILE A 270 -11.08 9.30 -1.48
CA ILE A 270 -12.42 9.73 -1.04
C ILE A 270 -13.40 8.59 -1.32
N THR A 271 -13.77 7.85 -0.27
CA THR A 271 -14.87 6.89 -0.31
C THR A 271 -16.19 7.60 -0.04
N ASN A 272 -17.31 6.86 0.03
CA ASN A 272 -18.61 7.45 0.34
C ASN A 272 -18.72 7.88 1.82
N ASP A 273 -17.96 7.22 2.69
CA ASP A 273 -18.06 7.40 4.14
C ASP A 273 -16.87 8.19 4.71
N ASP A 274 -15.69 8.08 4.08
CA ASP A 274 -14.45 8.60 4.62
C ASP A 274 -13.57 9.28 3.57
N ILE A 275 -12.78 10.25 4.04
CA ILE A 275 -11.72 10.92 3.29
C ILE A 275 -10.39 10.59 3.95
N THR A 276 -9.48 10.03 3.17
CA THR A 276 -8.11 9.70 3.61
C THR A 276 -7.15 10.73 3.07
N TYR A 277 -6.32 11.30 3.95
CA TYR A 277 -5.44 12.40 3.60
C TYR A 277 -4.15 12.40 4.43
N PHE A 278 -3.12 13.06 3.91
CA PHE A 278 -1.82 13.16 4.58
C PHE A 278 -1.81 14.30 5.60
N GLY A 279 -1.63 13.95 6.88
CA GLY A 279 -1.45 14.89 7.98
C GLY A 279 -0.01 15.39 8.11
N ARG A 280 0.25 16.29 9.07
CA ARG A 280 1.62 16.67 9.42
C ARG A 280 2.35 15.47 10.04
N GLY A 281 3.54 15.16 9.53
CA GLY A 281 4.41 14.09 10.06
C GLY A 281 4.15 12.70 9.48
N ASP A 282 3.78 12.60 8.20
CA ASP A 282 3.54 11.33 7.47
C ASP A 282 2.45 10.43 8.06
N VAL A 283 1.58 11.00 8.90
CA VAL A 283 0.41 10.30 9.41
C VAL A 283 -0.68 10.32 8.35
N VAL A 284 -1.06 9.15 7.88
CA VAL A 284 -2.29 8.99 7.09
C VAL A 284 -3.46 9.13 8.05
N LEU A 285 -4.23 10.19 7.87
CA LEU A 285 -5.41 10.48 8.67
C LEU A 285 -6.65 10.15 7.86
N THR A 286 -7.65 9.60 8.53
CA THR A 286 -8.97 9.36 7.97
C THR A 286 -9.96 10.26 8.69
N MET A 287 -10.83 10.93 7.94
CA MET A 287 -11.96 11.66 8.51
C MET A 287 -13.26 11.18 7.91
N SER A 288 -14.29 11.09 8.74
CA SER A 288 -15.64 10.77 8.27
C SER A 288 -16.24 11.92 7.48
N TYR A 289 -17.20 11.59 6.62
CA TYR A 289 -17.97 12.58 5.86
C TYR A 289 -18.62 13.63 6.78
N ARG A 290 -19.07 13.24 7.98
CA ARG A 290 -19.61 14.18 8.98
C ARG A 290 -18.55 15.18 9.44
N ARG A 291 -17.30 14.75 9.66
CA ARG A 291 -16.21 15.66 10.03
C ARG A 291 -15.85 16.60 8.88
N PHE A 292 -15.87 16.10 7.65
CA PHE A 292 -15.71 16.91 6.45
C PHE A 292 -16.79 18.00 6.32
N GLN A 293 -18.07 17.66 6.54
CA GLN A 293 -19.17 18.62 6.54
C GLN A 293 -18.98 19.74 7.59
N ASN A 294 -18.48 19.39 8.76
CA ASN A 294 -18.17 20.36 9.81
C ASN A 294 -17.04 21.30 9.37
N LEU A 295 -15.94 20.77 8.84
CA LEU A 295 -14.82 21.58 8.32
C LEU A 295 -15.26 22.51 7.18
N LEU A 296 -16.10 22.03 6.26
CA LEU A 296 -16.65 22.88 5.20
C LEU A 296 -17.50 24.02 5.75
N SER A 297 -18.26 23.77 6.81
CA SER A 297 -19.07 24.79 7.46
C SER A 297 -18.21 25.82 8.21
N GLU A 298 -17.14 25.37 8.86
CA GLU A 298 -16.14 26.25 9.48
C GLU A 298 -15.52 27.18 8.42
N VAL A 299 -15.01 26.64 7.31
CA VAL A 299 -14.42 27.43 6.22
C VAL A 299 -15.43 28.41 5.61
N ARG A 300 -16.71 28.00 5.44
CA ARG A 300 -17.76 28.91 4.95
C ARG A 300 -18.05 30.08 5.89
N ASN A 301 -17.97 29.85 7.20
CA ASN A 301 -18.18 30.91 8.18
C ASN A 301 -16.98 31.86 8.21
N GLU A 302 -15.76 31.31 8.10
CA GLU A 302 -14.53 32.09 8.00
C GLU A 302 -14.47 32.93 6.70
N LEU A 303 -15.11 32.50 5.61
CA LEU A 303 -15.26 33.26 4.35
C LEU A 303 -16.34 34.35 4.37
N LYS A 304 -17.23 34.35 5.38
CA LYS A 304 -18.30 35.34 5.52
C LYS A 304 -17.94 36.50 6.44
N ASN A 305 -16.88 36.32 7.24
CA ASN A 305 -16.30 37.32 8.12
C ASN A 305 -15.16 38.05 7.41
#